data_AF-A0A0U5JBH7-F1
#
_entry.id   AF-A0A0U5JBH7-F1
#
_cell.length_a   1.000
_cell.length_b   1.000
_cell.length_c   1.000
_cell.angle_alpha   90.00
_cell.angle_beta   90.00
_cell.angle_gamma   90.00
#
_symmetry.space_group_name_H-M   'P 1'
#
loop_
_entity.id
_entity.type
_entity.pdbx_description
1 polymer ?
#
loop_
_entity_poly.entity_id
_entity_poly.type
_entity_poly.pdbx_seq_one_letter_code
_entity_poly.pdbx_strand_id
1 'polypeptide(L)'
;MKLLTQPLSRLLTRFRYPVSLPEEVAADLGLNISNALTFEEFITSLTNPSHRPTKLMRFMPRNQADGIFQTALRKELFRQNSLFSYHFNGGWMEFILQFDEQSRLRRLYIQHKDLKQKYEIPISQ
;
A
#
# COMPACT_ATOMS: atom_id res chain seq x y z
N MET A 1 -17.11 26.00 -11.55
CA MET A 1 -17.52 25.91 -10.13
C MET A 1 -17.21 24.50 -9.58
N LYS A 2 -16.00 24.26 -9.07
CA LYS A 2 -15.60 23.01 -8.39
C LYS A 2 -14.61 23.33 -7.27
N LEU A 3 -15.03 24.06 -6.24
CA LEU A 3 -14.11 24.50 -5.17
C LEU A 3 -14.62 24.30 -3.73
N LEU A 4 -15.84 23.80 -3.52
CA LEU A 4 -16.43 23.70 -2.17
C LEU A 4 -16.86 22.29 -1.74
N THR A 5 -16.78 21.26 -2.60
CA THR A 5 -17.22 19.90 -2.25
C THR A 5 -16.10 19.00 -1.70
N GLN A 6 -14.83 19.34 -1.93
CA GLN A 6 -13.68 18.55 -1.51
C GLN A 6 -13.42 18.51 0.02
N PRO A 7 -13.64 19.59 0.81
CA PRO A 7 -13.33 19.57 2.24
C PRO A 7 -14.28 18.66 3.02
N LEU A 8 -15.57 18.71 2.70
CA LEU A 8 -16.62 18.00 3.45
C LEU A 8 -16.54 16.49 3.23
N SER A 9 -16.32 16.05 1.99
CA SER A 9 -16.13 14.62 1.68
C SER A 9 -14.89 14.05 2.34
N ARG A 10 -13.80 14.83 2.43
CA ARG A 10 -12.56 14.43 3.09
C ARG A 10 -12.72 14.34 4.61
N LEU A 11 -13.48 15.25 5.22
CA LEU A 11 -13.85 15.19 6.65
C LEU A 11 -14.65 13.93 6.97
N LEU A 12 -15.66 13.58 6.17
CA LEU A 12 -16.43 12.35 6.33
C LEU A 12 -15.57 11.09 6.17
N THR A 13 -14.62 11.12 5.24
CA THR A 13 -13.67 10.03 5.02
C THR A 13 -12.80 9.78 6.26
N ARG A 14 -12.39 10.84 6.96
CA ARG A 14 -11.56 10.73 8.17
C ARG A 14 -12.28 10.11 9.36
N PHE A 15 -13.62 10.17 9.42
CA PHE A 15 -14.37 9.39 10.42
C PHE A 15 -14.25 7.88 10.19
N ARG A 16 -14.19 7.44 8.92
CA ARG A 16 -13.99 6.03 8.56
C ARG A 16 -12.54 5.60 8.65
N TYR A 17 -11.62 6.50 8.28
CA TYR A 17 -10.19 6.24 8.16
C TYR A 17 -9.41 7.37 8.87
N PRO A 18 -9.30 7.30 10.21
CA PRO A 18 -8.73 8.40 11.00
C PRO A 18 -7.24 8.58 10.75
N VAL A 19 -6.51 7.49 10.47
CA VAL A 19 -5.04 7.50 10.34
C VAL A 19 -4.62 7.41 8.86
N SER A 20 -4.64 6.22 8.27
CA SER A 20 -4.29 6.01 6.86
C SER A 20 -5.52 5.93 5.98
N LEU A 21 -5.46 6.52 4.78
CA LEU A 21 -6.50 6.44 3.75
C LEU A 21 -6.17 5.35 2.71
N PRO A 22 -7.18 4.62 2.18
CA PRO A 22 -6.97 3.72 1.04
C PRO A 22 -6.31 4.40 -0.16
N GLU A 23 -6.68 5.65 -0.46
CA GLU A 23 -6.12 6.44 -1.54
C GLU A 23 -4.63 6.79 -1.31
N GLU A 24 -4.20 7.01 -0.07
CA GLU A 24 -2.78 7.28 0.25
C GLU A 24 -1.91 6.06 -0.10
N VAL A 25 -2.33 4.88 0.34
CA VAL A 25 -1.66 3.61 0.01
C VAL A 25 -1.68 3.34 -1.49
N ALA A 26 -2.83 3.55 -2.13
CA ALA A 26 -2.99 3.35 -3.56
C ALA A 26 -2.10 4.31 -4.35
N ALA A 27 -2.02 5.57 -3.95
CA ALA A 27 -1.14 6.56 -4.57
C ALA A 27 0.33 6.15 -4.47
N ASP A 28 0.78 5.65 -3.31
CA ASP A 28 2.13 5.09 -3.16
C ASP A 28 2.34 3.92 -4.13
N LEU A 29 1.38 2.99 -4.29
CA LEU A 29 1.51 1.88 -5.25
C LEU A 29 1.29 2.27 -6.73
N GLY A 30 0.85 3.49 -7.00
CA GLY A 30 0.50 3.95 -8.35
C GLY A 30 -0.83 3.40 -8.86
N LEU A 31 -1.75 3.11 -7.95
CA LEU A 31 -3.10 2.63 -8.19
C LEU A 31 -4.11 3.77 -8.03
N ASN A 32 -5.21 3.72 -8.78
CA ASN A 32 -6.33 4.64 -8.62
C ASN A 32 -7.45 3.96 -7.83
N ILE A 33 -7.44 4.12 -6.50
CA ILE A 33 -8.42 3.52 -5.60
C ILE A 33 -9.11 4.63 -4.80
N SER A 34 -10.45 4.55 -4.73
CA SER A 34 -11.28 5.52 -4.00
C SER A 34 -11.35 5.21 -2.51
N ASN A 35 -11.39 6.26 -1.67
CA ASN A 35 -11.69 6.13 -0.23
C ASN A 35 -13.14 5.72 0.08
N ALA A 36 -14.02 5.66 -0.93
CA ALA A 36 -15.38 5.18 -0.77
C ALA A 36 -15.43 3.66 -0.48
N LEU A 37 -14.39 2.91 -0.86
CA LEU A 37 -14.29 1.49 -0.59
C LEU A 37 -14.30 1.22 0.91
N THR A 38 -14.94 0.11 1.30
CA THR A 38 -14.68 -0.55 2.58
C THR A 38 -13.25 -1.05 2.63
N PHE A 39 -12.77 -1.32 3.85
CA PHE A 39 -11.43 -1.86 4.03
C PHE A 39 -11.29 -3.26 3.40
N GLU A 40 -12.35 -4.07 3.44
CA GLU A 40 -12.40 -5.39 2.80
C GLU A 40 -12.34 -5.29 1.26
N GLU A 41 -13.12 -4.40 0.66
CA GLU A 41 -13.07 -4.14 -0.79
C GLU A 41 -11.70 -3.60 -1.20
N PHE A 42 -11.08 -2.77 -0.36
CA PHE A 42 -9.75 -2.25 -0.58
C PHE A 42 -8.68 -3.36 -0.58
N ILE A 43 -8.66 -4.24 0.43
CA ILE A 43 -7.74 -5.40 0.46
C ILE A 43 -7.99 -6.32 -0.74
N THR A 44 -9.25 -6.60 -1.05
CA THR A 44 -9.64 -7.41 -2.21
C THR A 44 -9.11 -6.80 -3.50
N SER A 45 -9.17 -5.47 -3.64
CA SER A 45 -8.61 -4.77 -4.80
C SER A 45 -7.08 -4.87 -4.86
N LEU A 46 -6.38 -4.73 -3.73
CA LEU A 46 -4.91 -4.84 -3.69
C LEU A 46 -4.38 -6.25 -3.97
N THR A 47 -5.17 -7.26 -3.63
CA THR A 47 -4.83 -8.67 -3.85
C THR A 47 -5.34 -9.20 -5.19
N ASN A 48 -6.10 -8.40 -5.95
CA ASN A 48 -6.56 -8.75 -7.29
C ASN A 48 -5.38 -8.74 -8.29
N PRO A 49 -5.07 -9.87 -8.97
CA PRO A 49 -3.97 -9.94 -9.93
C PRO A 49 -4.10 -8.98 -11.14
N SER A 50 -5.29 -8.43 -11.37
CA SER A 50 -5.58 -7.46 -12.44
C SER A 50 -5.22 -6.03 -12.04
N HIS A 51 -5.08 -5.74 -10.74
CA HIS A 51 -4.79 -4.41 -10.19
C HIS A 51 -3.38 -4.40 -9.60
N ARG A 52 -2.39 -4.41 -10.48
CA ARG A 52 -0.98 -4.49 -10.08
C ARG A 52 -0.42 -3.10 -9.79
N PRO A 53 0.42 -2.94 -8.75
CA PRO A 53 1.18 -1.72 -8.53
C PRO A 53 1.94 -1.31 -9.80
N THR A 54 1.81 -0.05 -10.20
CA THR A 54 2.46 0.49 -11.41
C THR A 54 3.81 1.13 -11.11
N LYS A 55 4.02 1.55 -9.86
CA LYS A 55 5.28 2.17 -9.42
C LYS A 55 6.36 1.16 -9.04
N LEU A 56 6.00 -0.08 -8.70
CA LEU A 56 6.95 -1.13 -8.32
C LEU A 56 7.22 -2.07 -9.50
N MET A 57 8.50 -2.31 -9.78
CA MET A 57 8.97 -3.18 -10.85
C MET A 57 9.95 -4.21 -10.30
N ARG A 58 9.95 -5.41 -10.87
CA ARG A 58 10.94 -6.42 -10.56
C ARG A 58 12.33 -5.87 -10.87
N PHE A 59 13.30 -6.27 -10.07
CA PHE A 59 14.68 -5.80 -10.10
C PHE A 59 14.89 -4.31 -9.76
N MET A 60 13.85 -3.59 -9.37
CA MET A 60 13.98 -2.19 -8.93
C MET A 60 14.99 -2.08 -7.76
N PRO A 61 15.95 -1.15 -7.82
CA PRO A 61 16.89 -0.91 -6.72
C PRO A 61 16.16 -0.57 -5.42
N ARG A 62 16.67 -1.09 -4.29
CA ARG A 62 16.05 -0.90 -2.96
C ARG A 62 15.74 0.56 -2.63
N ASN A 63 16.67 1.48 -2.87
CA ASN A 63 16.47 2.90 -2.59
C ASN A 63 15.28 3.50 -3.36
N GLN A 64 15.07 3.07 -4.60
CA GLN A 64 13.92 3.49 -5.41
C GLN A 64 12.64 2.83 -4.91
N ALA A 65 12.67 1.53 -4.63
CA ALA A 65 11.51 0.77 -4.17
C ALA A 65 11.02 1.24 -2.80
N ASP A 66 11.92 1.49 -1.85
CA ASP A 66 11.60 2.00 -0.53
C ASP A 66 11.07 3.44 -0.60
N GLY A 67 11.58 4.23 -1.55
CA GLY A 67 11.13 5.61 -1.82
C GLY A 67 9.71 5.72 -2.38
N ILE A 68 9.05 4.60 -2.71
CA ILE A 68 7.66 4.61 -3.18
C ILE A 68 6.67 4.75 -2.03
N PHE A 69 6.99 4.23 -0.86
CA PHE A 69 6.11 4.19 0.33
C PHE A 69 6.24 5.47 1.13
N GLN A 70 5.88 6.61 0.55
CA GLN A 70 6.05 7.92 1.19
C GLN A 70 5.11 8.12 2.38
N THR A 71 3.88 7.63 2.26
CA THR A 71 2.80 7.85 3.23
C THR A 71 2.74 6.80 4.35
N ALA A 72 3.62 5.79 4.31
CA ALA A 72 3.71 4.78 5.37
C ALA A 72 4.10 5.40 6.72
N LEU A 73 3.38 4.99 7.78
CA LEU A 73 3.59 5.49 9.15
C LEU A 73 4.87 4.96 9.77
N ARG A 74 5.25 3.73 9.40
CA ARG A 74 6.48 3.08 9.85
C ARG A 74 7.19 2.48 8.66
N LYS A 75 8.52 2.60 8.66
CA LYS A 75 9.41 2.08 7.63
C LYS A 75 10.57 1.40 8.34
N GLU A 76 10.67 0.08 8.20
CA GLU A 76 11.71 -0.70 8.86
C GLU A 76 12.53 -1.43 7.80
N LEU A 77 13.86 -1.38 7.97
CA LEU A 77 14.81 -1.96 7.02
C LEU A 77 15.48 -3.16 7.67
N PHE A 78 15.25 -4.32 7.10
CA PHE A 78 15.92 -5.57 7.42
C PHE A 78 16.81 -5.98 6.25
N ARG A 79 17.78 -6.87 6.48
CA ARG A 79 18.81 -7.26 5.49
C ARG A 79 18.28 -7.34 4.04
N GLN A 80 17.40 -8.30 3.78
CA GLN A 80 16.79 -8.55 2.47
C GLN A 80 15.32 -8.10 2.41
N ASN A 81 14.80 -7.40 3.43
CA ASN A 81 13.40 -7.00 3.46
C ASN A 81 13.24 -5.54 3.88
N SER A 82 12.27 -4.84 3.31
CA SER A 82 11.76 -3.58 3.85
C SER A 82 10.30 -3.77 4.25
N LEU A 83 9.90 -3.23 5.40
CA LEU A 83 8.54 -3.31 5.92
C LEU A 83 7.94 -1.89 5.99
N PHE A 84 6.74 -1.73 5.45
CA PHE A 84 6.00 -0.46 5.44
C PHE A 84 4.62 -0.66 6.05
N SER A 85 4.34 0.04 7.15
CA SER A 85 3.11 -0.17 7.92
C SER A 85 2.16 1.02 7.81
N TYR A 86 0.90 0.71 7.57
CA TYR A 86 -0.24 1.63 7.56
C TYR A 86 -1.24 1.21 8.63
N HIS A 87 -1.93 2.16 9.24
CA HIS A 87 -2.88 1.87 10.30
C HIS A 87 -4.31 2.21 9.87
N PHE A 88 -5.18 1.22 9.93
CA PHE A 88 -6.61 1.33 9.66
C PHE A 88 -7.40 0.94 10.91
N ASN A 89 -8.71 1.16 10.93
CA ASN A 89 -9.56 0.74 12.06
C ASN A 89 -9.50 -0.77 12.32
N GLY A 90 -9.20 -1.57 11.27
CA GLY A 90 -8.97 -3.01 11.36
C GLY A 90 -7.62 -3.40 11.96
N GLY A 91 -6.66 -2.48 12.11
CA GLY A 91 -5.31 -2.74 12.60
C GLY A 91 -4.24 -2.40 11.57
N TRP A 92 -3.07 -3.01 11.74
CA TRP A 92 -1.91 -2.78 10.88
C TRP A 92 -2.02 -3.54 9.57
N MET A 93 -1.86 -2.80 8.49
CA MET A 93 -1.67 -3.33 7.14
C MET A 93 -0.22 -3.08 6.73
N GLU A 94 0.46 -4.15 6.35
CA GLU A 94 1.91 -4.15 6.18
C GLU A 94 2.28 -4.61 4.78
N PHE A 95 3.16 -3.85 4.12
CA PHE A 95 3.81 -4.26 2.89
C PHE A 95 5.23 -4.70 3.16
N ILE A 96 5.60 -5.88 2.65
CA ILE A 96 6.94 -6.43 2.77
C ILE A 96 7.54 -6.49 1.38
N LEU A 97 8.59 -5.70 1.15
CA LEU A 97 9.39 -5.76 -0.05
C LEU A 97 10.52 -6.74 0.21
N GLN A 98 10.64 -7.78 -0.62
CA GLN A 98 11.72 -8.74 -0.55
C GLN A 98 12.74 -8.45 -1.67
N PHE A 99 14.01 -8.39 -1.30
CA PHE A 99 15.14 -8.09 -2.18
C PHE A 99 16.06 -9.30 -2.34
N ASP A 100 16.82 -9.33 -3.43
CA ASP A 100 17.94 -10.27 -3.59
C ASP A 100 19.22 -9.78 -2.90
N GLU A 101 20.29 -10.55 -3.02
CA GLU A 101 21.61 -10.22 -2.48
C GLU A 101 22.22 -8.93 -3.07
N GLN A 102 21.75 -8.51 -4.24
CA GLN A 102 22.16 -7.26 -4.89
C GLN A 102 21.22 -6.10 -4.56
N SER A 103 20.36 -6.24 -3.54
CA SER A 103 19.39 -5.21 -3.12
C SER A 103 18.40 -4.81 -4.23
N ARG A 104 17.97 -5.77 -5.05
CA ARG A 104 16.98 -5.57 -6.11
C ARG A 104 15.67 -6.23 -5.77
N LEU A 105 14.56 -5.52 -5.97
CA LEU A 105 13.21 -5.96 -5.61
C LEU A 105 12.85 -7.25 -6.35
N ARG A 106 12.38 -8.25 -5.61
CA ARG A 106 11.94 -9.53 -6.17
C ARG A 106 10.46 -9.76 -5.99
N ARG A 107 9.92 -9.45 -4.82
CA ARG A 107 8.55 -9.76 -4.46
C ARG A 107 7.98 -8.68 -3.55
N LEU A 108 6.67 -8.48 -3.67
CA LEU A 108 5.88 -7.63 -2.80
C LEU A 108 4.86 -8.51 -2.09
N TYR A 109 4.81 -8.43 -0.77
CA TYR A 109 3.78 -9.08 0.03
C TYR A 109 2.93 -8.06 0.74
N ILE A 110 1.67 -8.42 0.98
CA ILE A 110 0.78 -7.74 1.92
C ILE A 110 0.44 -8.68 3.08
N GLN A 111 0.39 -8.11 4.28
CA GLN A 111 -0.03 -8.78 5.50
C GLN A 111 -1.05 -7.91 6.25
N HIS A 112 -2.10 -8.54 6.75
CA HIS A 112 -3.11 -7.94 7.61
C HIS A 112 -3.73 -9.04 8.47
N LYS A 113 -4.24 -8.73 9.65
CA LYS A 113 -4.80 -9.74 10.58
C LYS A 113 -5.98 -10.54 9.99
N ASP A 114 -6.73 -9.93 9.07
CA ASP A 114 -7.89 -10.56 8.40
C ASP A 114 -7.45 -11.45 7.22
N LEU A 115 -6.18 -11.38 6.81
CA LEU A 115 -5.60 -12.32 5.85
C LEU A 115 -5.04 -13.53 6.62
N LYS A 116 -5.47 -14.74 6.23
CA LYS A 116 -4.99 -15.99 6.85
C LYS A 116 -3.46 -16.16 6.79
N GLN A 117 -2.84 -15.55 5.80
CA GLN A 117 -1.40 -15.57 5.55
C GLN A 117 -0.99 -14.31 4.79
N LYS A 118 0.32 -14.03 4.73
CA LYS A 118 0.84 -13.03 3.79
C LYS A 118 0.49 -13.41 2.35
N TYR A 119 0.08 -12.44 1.56
CA TYR A 119 -0.32 -12.62 0.17
C TYR A 119 0.68 -11.93 -0.75
N GLU A 120 1.09 -12.59 -1.83
CA GLU A 120 2.00 -12.00 -2.81
C GLU A 120 1.21 -11.13 -3.79
N ILE A 121 1.60 -9.86 -3.92
CA ILE A 121 1.03 -8.95 -4.90
C ILE A 121 1.91 -8.99 -6.15
N PRO A 122 1.37 -9.34 -7.33
CA PRO A 122 2.14 -9.31 -8.56
C PRO A 122 2.63 -7.90 -8.87
N ILE A 123 3.94 -7.74 -9.06
CA ILE A 123 4.56 -6.49 -9.52
C ILE A 123 4.87 -6.55 -11.01
N SER A 124 5.08 -5.38 -11.62
CA SER A 124 5.47 -5.29 -13.03
C SER A 124 6.81 -5.98 -13.28
N GLN A 125 6.98 -6.54 -14.48
CA GLN A 125 8.23 -7.19 -14.90
C GLN A 125 9.35 -6.18 -15.09
#